data_AF-A0A950TFW4-F1
#
_entry.id   AF-A0A950TFW4-F1
#
_cell.length_a   1.000
_cell.length_b   1.000
_cell.length_c   1.000
_cell.angle_alpha   90.00
_cell.angle_beta   90.00
_cell.angle_gamma   90.00
#
_symmetry.space_group_name_H-M   'P 1'
#
loop_
_entity.id
_entity.type
_entity.pdbx_description
1 polymer ?
#
loop_
_entity_poly.entity_id
_entity_poly.type
_entity_poly.pdbx_seq_one_letter_code
_entity_poly.pdbx_strand_id
1 'polypeptide(L)'
;MDFFRRFTFLVCAPSFDPDDLEGVRLQEIITQVEKLGFQVVRARRIEDAELAVQADAAIGCMLVDWGKKGLEGKTAALINLMRRRGLEMPIVMLVRRKRLEDIPVEVLDYIDGYVFLAEETPEFIAKNLVSRLKQYAETLKTPFFGALVDYAERGNQMWTCPGHNGGVFYNRSPIGRIFVEHLGEAVFRDDLDNSVLDLGDLLVHEGPALQAQKEAAAIFGAERTYFVLNGTSSSNKIVLSALVAQGDLVLFDRNNHKAAHHGGLFIGGGIPIFLETDRNAHGLIGPMFHEALDETAIREKIRNHPLVEDKEAWRRERPFRAAVVELCTYDGTIYDAQMIVKRIGHLCDYILFDEAWAGFMKFHPIYAGRFSMSLEGLTADDPGIIATQSTHKQLASFSQASQIHVKDRHIKGQRRRIEHRRFNEFFMLHASTSPFYPLFASLDVGAQMMKGRS
;
A
#
# COMPACT_ATOMS: atom_id res chain seq x y z
N MET A 1 -17.59 -14.94 -9.38
CA MET A 1 -16.81 -15.15 -10.63
C MET A 1 -15.41 -15.48 -10.18
N ASP A 2 -14.90 -16.65 -10.58
CA ASP A 2 -13.53 -17.12 -10.30
C ASP A 2 -12.51 -15.99 -10.60
N PHE A 3 -11.60 -15.73 -9.67
CA PHE A 3 -10.65 -14.62 -9.66
C PHE A 3 -9.95 -14.46 -11.01
N PHE A 4 -9.49 -15.56 -11.60
CA PHE A 4 -8.79 -15.55 -12.89
C PHE A 4 -9.66 -15.07 -14.06
N ARG A 5 -10.99 -15.27 -13.98
CA ARG A 5 -11.93 -14.87 -15.04
C ARG A 5 -12.24 -13.37 -15.03
N ARG A 6 -11.71 -12.63 -14.05
CA ARG A 6 -11.76 -11.16 -14.02
C ARG A 6 -10.75 -10.55 -15.01
N PHE A 7 -9.80 -11.33 -15.50
CA PHE A 7 -8.81 -10.89 -16.47
C PHE A 7 -9.20 -11.20 -17.91
N THR A 8 -8.73 -10.38 -18.84
CA THR A 8 -9.05 -10.46 -20.26
C THR A 8 -7.80 -10.75 -21.10
N PHE A 9 -7.97 -11.43 -22.23
CA PHE A 9 -6.93 -11.53 -23.25
C PHE A 9 -7.02 -10.34 -24.20
N LEU A 10 -5.87 -9.78 -24.58
CA LEU A 10 -5.77 -8.82 -25.68
C LEU A 10 -5.10 -9.49 -26.87
N VAL A 11 -5.74 -9.48 -28.04
CA VAL A 11 -5.12 -9.97 -29.28
C VAL A 11 -4.94 -8.80 -30.24
N CYS A 12 -3.70 -8.52 -30.62
CA CYS A 12 -3.35 -7.54 -31.64
C CYS A 12 -2.49 -8.18 -32.73
N ALA A 13 -3.11 -8.54 -33.85
CA ALA A 13 -2.47 -9.33 -34.89
C ALA A 13 -2.77 -8.81 -36.31
N PRO A 14 -2.51 -7.52 -36.63
CA PRO A 14 -2.87 -6.89 -37.90
C PRO A 14 -2.30 -7.57 -39.15
N SER A 15 -1.21 -8.34 -39.06
CA SER A 15 -0.60 -9.01 -40.22
C SER A 15 -1.24 -10.36 -40.57
N PHE A 16 -2.19 -10.83 -39.76
CA PHE A 16 -2.93 -12.07 -40.00
C PHE A 16 -4.27 -11.75 -40.66
N ASP A 17 -4.44 -12.21 -41.89
CA ASP A 17 -5.69 -12.07 -42.64
C ASP A 17 -6.69 -13.14 -42.15
N PRO A 18 -7.89 -12.78 -41.67
CA PRO A 18 -8.90 -13.75 -41.23
C PRO A 18 -9.25 -14.81 -42.27
N ASP A 19 -9.06 -14.51 -43.55
CA ASP A 19 -9.39 -15.41 -44.65
C ASP A 19 -8.22 -16.34 -45.03
N ASP A 20 -7.01 -16.11 -44.48
CA ASP A 20 -5.85 -16.99 -44.67
C ASP A 20 -5.79 -18.11 -43.61
N LEU A 21 -5.04 -19.19 -43.91
CA LEU A 21 -4.98 -20.36 -43.03
C LEU A 21 -4.43 -20.03 -41.62
N GLU A 22 -3.48 -19.11 -41.52
CA GLU A 22 -2.92 -18.71 -40.22
C GLU A 22 -3.94 -17.88 -39.43
N GLY A 23 -4.69 -16.99 -40.08
CA GLY A 23 -5.74 -16.19 -39.48
C GLY A 23 -6.96 -17.00 -39.05
N VAL A 24 -7.40 -17.97 -39.86
CA VAL A 24 -8.45 -18.94 -39.46
C VAL A 24 -8.03 -19.68 -38.19
N ARG A 25 -6.80 -20.18 -38.12
CA ARG A 25 -6.27 -20.84 -36.93
C ARG A 25 -6.19 -19.92 -35.71
N LEU A 26 -5.82 -18.66 -35.89
CA LEU A 26 -5.86 -17.69 -34.80
C LEU A 26 -7.28 -17.50 -34.27
N GLN A 27 -8.30 -17.42 -35.14
CA GLN A 27 -9.70 -17.35 -34.72
C GLN A 27 -10.16 -18.62 -34.00
N GLU A 28 -9.70 -19.80 -34.42
CA GLU A 28 -9.96 -21.05 -33.70
C GLU A 28 -9.37 -21.02 -32.29
N ILE A 29 -8.12 -20.56 -32.13
CA ILE A 29 -7.48 -20.41 -30.81
C ILE A 29 -8.29 -19.46 -29.92
N ILE A 30 -8.66 -18.29 -30.44
CA ILE A 30 -9.49 -17.31 -29.72
C ILE A 30 -10.81 -17.94 -29.28
N THR A 31 -11.47 -18.67 -30.18
CA THR A 31 -12.72 -19.37 -29.88
C THR A 31 -12.54 -20.40 -28.77
N GLN A 32 -11.40 -21.11 -28.74
CA GLN A 32 -11.11 -22.06 -27.65
C GLN A 32 -10.84 -21.36 -26.32
N VAL A 33 -10.17 -20.20 -26.31
CA VAL A 33 -10.01 -19.36 -25.11
C VAL A 33 -11.37 -18.90 -24.57
N GLU A 34 -12.27 -18.44 -25.46
CA GLU A 34 -13.64 -18.04 -25.10
C GLU A 34 -14.44 -19.22 -24.55
N LYS A 35 -14.30 -20.44 -25.13
CA LYS A 35 -14.93 -21.67 -24.60
C LYS A 35 -14.42 -22.07 -23.21
N LEU A 36 -13.18 -21.72 -22.87
CA LEU A 36 -12.62 -21.89 -21.53
C LEU A 36 -13.14 -20.83 -20.52
N GLY A 37 -13.97 -19.89 -20.97
CA GLY A 37 -14.68 -18.92 -20.13
C GLY A 37 -13.95 -17.58 -19.95
N PHE A 38 -12.98 -17.27 -20.79
CA PHE A 38 -12.23 -16.01 -20.75
C PHE A 38 -12.72 -15.04 -21.83
N GLN A 39 -12.69 -13.73 -21.51
CA GLN A 39 -13.01 -12.69 -22.48
C GLN A 39 -11.79 -12.35 -23.33
N VAL A 40 -12.02 -12.07 -24.61
CA VAL A 40 -10.96 -11.72 -25.57
C VAL A 40 -11.29 -10.40 -26.25
N VAL A 41 -10.45 -9.39 -26.01
CA VAL A 41 -10.46 -8.10 -26.69
C VAL A 41 -9.63 -8.21 -27.97
N ARG A 42 -10.25 -7.90 -29.12
CA ARG A 42 -9.60 -7.98 -30.44
C ARG A 42 -9.24 -6.57 -30.92
N ALA A 43 -7.96 -6.24 -30.97
CA ALA A 43 -7.44 -4.99 -31.51
C ALA A 43 -7.01 -5.18 -32.97
N ARG A 44 -7.69 -4.50 -33.90
CA ARG A 44 -7.40 -4.61 -35.34
C ARG A 44 -6.14 -3.86 -35.75
N ARG A 45 -5.75 -2.85 -34.98
CA ARG A 45 -4.55 -2.05 -35.17
C ARG A 45 -3.80 -1.92 -33.85
N ILE A 46 -2.51 -1.61 -33.94
CA ILE A 46 -1.66 -1.43 -32.77
C ILE A 46 -2.17 -0.26 -31.91
N GLU A 47 -2.69 0.80 -32.52
CA GLU A 47 -3.26 1.95 -31.81
C GLU A 47 -4.49 1.56 -30.98
N ASP A 48 -5.28 0.59 -31.45
CA ASP A 48 -6.44 0.08 -30.71
C ASP A 48 -5.98 -0.75 -29.50
N ALA A 49 -4.86 -1.47 -29.62
CA ALA A 49 -4.25 -2.22 -28.53
C ALA A 49 -3.65 -1.28 -27.47
N GLU A 50 -3.00 -0.19 -27.89
CA GLU A 50 -2.53 0.86 -26.98
C GLU A 50 -3.70 1.45 -26.18
N LEU A 51 -4.82 1.77 -26.83
CA LEU A 51 -6.01 2.27 -26.15
C LEU A 51 -6.59 1.24 -25.17
N ALA A 52 -6.64 -0.04 -25.55
CA ALA A 52 -7.14 -1.09 -24.67
C ALA A 52 -6.29 -1.22 -23.39
N VAL A 53 -4.96 -1.30 -23.54
CA VAL A 53 -4.01 -1.32 -22.41
C VAL A 53 -4.10 -0.04 -21.57
N GLN A 54 -4.44 1.10 -22.21
CA GLN A 54 -4.57 2.35 -21.49
C GLN A 54 -5.83 2.44 -20.66
N ALA A 55 -6.93 1.86 -21.16
CA ALA A 55 -8.26 1.95 -20.58
C ALA A 55 -8.56 0.85 -19.56
N ASP A 56 -7.97 -0.34 -19.70
CA ASP A 56 -8.28 -1.50 -18.88
C ASP A 56 -7.02 -2.16 -18.30
N ALA A 57 -6.88 -2.10 -16.98
CA ALA A 57 -5.79 -2.75 -16.25
C ALA A 57 -6.02 -4.27 -16.04
N ALA A 58 -7.20 -4.79 -16.38
CA ALA A 58 -7.54 -6.20 -16.23
C ALA A 58 -7.01 -7.08 -17.38
N ILE A 59 -6.23 -6.54 -18.32
CA ILE A 59 -5.61 -7.36 -19.35
C ILE A 59 -4.58 -8.28 -18.69
N GLY A 60 -4.82 -9.59 -18.78
CA GLY A 60 -4.04 -10.62 -18.11
C GLY A 60 -3.09 -11.39 -19.02
N CYS A 61 -3.21 -11.23 -20.35
CA CYS A 61 -2.27 -11.78 -21.32
C CYS A 61 -2.47 -11.07 -22.67
N MET A 62 -1.38 -10.73 -23.35
CA MET A 62 -1.40 -10.15 -24.69
C MET A 62 -0.83 -11.11 -25.72
N LEU A 63 -1.54 -11.28 -26.84
CA LEU A 63 -1.04 -11.94 -28.04
C LEU A 63 -0.74 -10.88 -29.08
N VAL A 64 0.49 -10.85 -29.60
CA VAL A 64 0.91 -9.84 -30.58
C VAL A 64 1.68 -10.46 -31.74
N ASP A 65 1.45 -9.99 -32.96
CA ASP A 65 2.25 -10.38 -34.11
C ASP A 65 3.52 -9.54 -34.25
N TRP A 66 4.58 -10.16 -34.78
CA TRP A 66 5.82 -9.44 -35.08
C TRP A 66 5.79 -8.86 -36.49
N GLY A 67 5.98 -7.55 -36.58
CA GLY A 67 6.01 -6.82 -37.86
C GLY A 67 7.42 -6.76 -38.47
N LYS A 68 7.47 -6.58 -39.80
CA LYS A 68 8.73 -6.55 -40.60
C LYS A 68 9.71 -5.41 -40.27
N LYS A 69 9.33 -4.43 -39.44
CA LYS A 69 10.15 -3.23 -39.17
C LYS A 69 11.07 -3.35 -37.94
N GLY A 70 11.16 -4.52 -37.32
CA GLY A 70 12.08 -4.74 -36.20
C GLY A 70 11.83 -3.80 -35.00
N LEU A 71 12.90 -3.32 -34.37
CA LEU A 71 12.87 -2.47 -33.16
C LEU A 71 12.21 -1.09 -33.36
N GLU A 72 12.17 -0.57 -34.60
CA GLU A 72 11.46 0.68 -34.93
C GLU A 72 9.97 0.44 -35.27
N GLY A 73 9.50 -0.80 -35.13
CA GLY A 73 8.13 -1.20 -35.37
C GLY A 73 7.16 -0.76 -34.28
N LYS A 74 5.89 -0.56 -34.66
CA LYS A 74 4.81 -0.24 -33.73
C LYS A 74 4.61 -1.30 -32.63
N THR A 75 4.87 -2.56 -32.93
CA THR A 75 4.82 -3.66 -31.93
C THR A 75 5.85 -3.46 -30.81
N ALA A 76 7.09 -3.08 -31.14
CA ALA A 76 8.12 -2.79 -30.15
C ALA A 76 7.72 -1.59 -29.27
N ALA A 77 7.08 -0.57 -29.85
CA ALA A 77 6.56 0.57 -29.11
C ALA A 77 5.44 0.17 -28.13
N LEU A 78 4.51 -0.71 -28.53
CA LEU A 78 3.46 -1.23 -27.66
C LEU A 78 4.02 -2.04 -26.48
N ILE A 79 4.96 -2.95 -26.73
CA ILE A 79 5.63 -3.74 -25.68
C ILE A 79 6.35 -2.80 -24.70
N ASN A 80 7.06 -1.80 -25.21
CA ASN A 80 7.72 -0.78 -24.39
C ASN A 80 6.74 0.08 -23.59
N LEU A 81 5.58 0.42 -24.14
CA LEU A 81 4.53 1.18 -23.44
C LEU A 81 4.01 0.40 -22.23
N MET A 82 3.68 -0.88 -22.42
CA MET A 82 3.28 -1.78 -21.34
C MET A 82 4.38 -1.89 -20.28
N ARG A 83 5.60 -2.10 -20.79
CA ARG A 83 6.91 -1.96 -20.12
C ARG A 83 6.85 -0.82 -19.12
N ARG A 84 6.85 0.39 -19.66
CA ARG A 84 6.92 1.67 -18.93
C ARG A 84 5.77 1.88 -17.95
N ARG A 85 4.59 1.34 -18.21
CA ARG A 85 3.46 1.39 -17.27
C ARG A 85 3.61 0.45 -16.07
N GLY A 86 4.58 -0.46 -16.09
CA GLY A 86 4.75 -1.45 -15.01
C GLY A 86 3.77 -2.61 -15.08
N LEU A 87 3.21 -2.87 -16.27
CA LEU A 87 2.36 -4.05 -16.48
C LEU A 87 3.25 -5.25 -16.78
N GLU A 88 3.23 -6.23 -15.87
CA GLU A 88 3.98 -7.49 -15.96
C GLU A 88 3.19 -8.63 -16.60
N MET A 89 2.02 -8.31 -17.19
CA MET A 89 1.21 -9.30 -17.88
C MET A 89 2.00 -10.01 -18.99
N PRO A 90 1.78 -11.32 -19.18
CA PRO A 90 2.50 -12.11 -20.17
C PRO A 90 2.23 -11.61 -21.59
N ILE A 91 3.29 -11.46 -22.37
CA ILE A 91 3.24 -11.12 -23.79
C ILE A 91 3.67 -12.34 -24.59
N VAL A 92 2.75 -12.86 -25.41
CA VAL A 92 2.97 -14.03 -26.25
C VAL A 92 3.04 -13.60 -27.71
N MET A 93 4.16 -13.91 -28.37
CA MET A 93 4.39 -13.52 -29.75
C MET A 93 3.83 -14.55 -30.73
N LEU A 94 3.06 -14.09 -31.71
CA LEU A 94 2.58 -14.90 -32.83
C LEU A 94 3.65 -14.92 -33.92
N VAL A 95 4.25 -16.09 -34.15
CA VAL A 95 5.38 -16.23 -35.09
C VAL A 95 4.90 -16.81 -36.40
N ARG A 96 5.16 -16.08 -37.49
CA ARG A 96 4.84 -16.53 -38.85
C ARG A 96 5.94 -17.40 -39.42
N ARG A 97 5.57 -18.46 -40.16
CA ARG A 97 6.49 -19.28 -40.98
C ARG A 97 7.78 -19.74 -40.27
N LYS A 98 7.73 -19.93 -38.95
CA LYS A 98 8.87 -20.29 -38.09
C LYS A 98 10.05 -19.30 -38.09
N ARG A 99 9.83 -18.03 -38.46
CA ARG A 99 10.89 -17.02 -38.50
C ARG A 99 11.13 -16.39 -37.13
N LEU A 100 11.56 -17.21 -36.17
CA LEU A 100 11.98 -16.71 -34.86
C LEU A 100 13.20 -15.77 -35.01
N GLU A 101 14.04 -16.02 -36.01
CA GLU A 101 15.23 -15.23 -36.37
C GLU A 101 14.94 -13.76 -36.72
N ASP A 102 13.70 -13.42 -37.07
CA ASP A 102 13.29 -12.04 -37.37
C ASP A 102 13.02 -11.21 -36.09
N ILE A 103 13.01 -11.84 -34.91
CA ILE A 103 12.77 -11.18 -33.63
C ILE A 103 14.11 -10.77 -33.01
N PRO A 104 14.36 -9.46 -32.81
CA PRO A 104 15.58 -8.98 -32.15
C PRO A 104 15.71 -9.54 -30.74
N VAL A 105 16.94 -9.82 -30.31
CA VAL A 105 17.23 -10.38 -28.98
C VAL A 105 16.73 -9.44 -27.88
N GLU A 106 16.80 -8.13 -28.10
CA GLU A 106 16.34 -7.10 -27.16
C GLU A 106 14.82 -7.16 -26.93
N VAL A 107 14.05 -7.75 -27.85
CA VAL A 107 12.60 -7.95 -27.70
C VAL A 107 12.30 -9.23 -26.93
N LEU A 108 13.20 -10.22 -27.00
CA LEU A 108 13.06 -11.49 -26.29
C LEU A 108 13.02 -11.28 -24.76
N ASP A 109 13.74 -10.29 -24.25
CA ASP A 109 13.74 -9.92 -22.83
C ASP A 109 12.39 -9.39 -22.33
N TYR A 110 11.50 -8.98 -23.25
CA TYR A 110 10.21 -8.40 -22.90
C TYR A 110 9.02 -9.30 -23.22
N ILE A 111 9.24 -10.47 -23.81
CA ILE A 111 8.17 -11.43 -24.13
C ILE A 111 8.29 -12.69 -23.28
N ASP A 112 7.15 -13.33 -23.03
CA ASP A 112 7.04 -14.45 -22.11
C ASP A 112 6.91 -15.78 -22.87
N GLY A 113 6.71 -15.73 -24.18
CA GLY A 113 6.68 -16.92 -25.03
C GLY A 113 6.30 -16.62 -26.48
N TYR A 114 6.24 -17.67 -27.28
CA TYR A 114 5.83 -17.63 -28.68
C TYR A 114 4.84 -18.73 -28.98
N VAL A 115 4.03 -18.52 -30.01
CA VAL A 115 3.07 -19.50 -30.55
C VAL A 115 3.33 -19.67 -32.04
N PHE A 116 3.59 -20.93 -32.44
CA PHE A 116 3.62 -21.33 -33.84
C PHE A 116 2.24 -21.87 -34.22
N LEU A 117 1.45 -21.05 -34.92
CA LEU A 117 0.08 -21.40 -35.32
C LEU A 117 0.01 -22.69 -36.15
N ALA A 118 1.07 -23.05 -36.85
CA ALA A 118 1.12 -24.20 -37.76
C ALA A 118 1.36 -25.56 -37.05
N GLU A 119 1.99 -25.58 -35.87
CA GLU A 119 2.62 -26.79 -35.32
C GLU A 119 1.79 -27.52 -34.26
N GLU A 120 0.79 -26.85 -33.68
CA GLU A 120 0.06 -27.36 -32.54
C GLU A 120 -1.46 -27.16 -32.70
N THR A 121 -2.26 -27.87 -31.90
CA THR A 121 -3.72 -27.76 -32.00
C THR A 121 -4.20 -26.46 -31.33
N PRO A 122 -5.22 -25.80 -31.90
CA PRO A 122 -5.81 -24.59 -31.30
C PRO A 122 -6.23 -24.78 -29.85
N GLU A 123 -6.75 -25.95 -29.50
CA GLU A 123 -7.17 -26.29 -28.14
C GLU A 123 -5.99 -26.32 -27.15
N PHE A 124 -4.86 -26.92 -27.54
CA PHE A 124 -3.69 -26.99 -26.66
C PHE A 124 -3.04 -25.62 -26.49
N ILE A 125 -2.91 -24.85 -27.56
CA ILE A 125 -2.44 -23.46 -27.49
C ILE A 125 -3.32 -22.64 -26.55
N ALA A 126 -4.64 -22.72 -26.67
CA ALA A 126 -5.56 -22.02 -25.78
C ALA A 126 -5.37 -22.42 -24.30
N LYS A 127 -5.18 -23.72 -24.00
CA LYS A 127 -4.86 -24.18 -22.63
C LYS A 127 -3.54 -23.62 -22.13
N ASN A 128 -2.50 -23.55 -22.96
CA ASN A 128 -1.21 -22.96 -22.61
C ASN A 128 -1.35 -21.46 -22.29
N LEU A 129 -2.06 -20.70 -23.13
CA LEU A 129 -2.35 -19.28 -22.94
C LEU A 129 -3.12 -19.02 -21.64
N VAL A 130 -4.16 -19.81 -21.37
CA VAL A 130 -4.92 -19.75 -20.11
C VAL A 130 -4.05 -20.08 -18.91
N SER A 131 -3.15 -21.07 -19.02
CA SER A 131 -2.21 -21.39 -17.95
C SER A 131 -1.31 -20.20 -17.61
N ARG A 132 -0.81 -19.49 -18.63
CA ARG A 132 0.04 -18.29 -18.44
C ARG A 132 -0.73 -17.15 -17.77
N LEU A 133 -1.95 -16.88 -18.22
CA LEU A 133 -2.80 -15.86 -17.60
C LEU A 133 -3.07 -16.21 -16.13
N LYS A 134 -3.38 -17.48 -15.83
CA LYS A 134 -3.61 -17.93 -14.45
C LYS A 134 -2.37 -17.76 -13.57
N GLN A 135 -1.19 -18.11 -14.09
CA GLN A 135 0.08 -17.90 -13.38
C GLN A 135 0.29 -16.43 -13.05
N TYR A 136 0.08 -15.53 -14.02
CA TYR A 136 0.16 -14.08 -13.81
C TYR A 136 -0.86 -13.57 -12.78
N ALA A 137 -2.12 -13.95 -12.93
CA ALA A 137 -3.14 -13.52 -11.99
C ALA A 137 -2.85 -14.02 -10.57
N GLU A 138 -2.30 -15.22 -10.39
CA GLU A 138 -1.87 -15.69 -9.07
C GLU A 138 -0.80 -14.79 -8.43
N THR A 139 0.11 -14.20 -9.22
CA THR A 139 1.10 -13.25 -8.68
C THR A 139 0.49 -11.91 -8.23
N LEU A 140 -0.75 -11.61 -8.65
CA LEU A 140 -1.48 -10.40 -8.25
C LEU A 140 -2.29 -10.60 -6.97
N LYS A 141 -2.43 -11.83 -6.47
CA LYS A 141 -3.06 -12.07 -5.18
C LYS A 141 -2.18 -11.50 -4.08
N THR A 142 -2.66 -10.45 -3.45
CA THR A 142 -2.00 -9.87 -2.29
C THR A 142 -2.13 -10.82 -1.09
N PRO A 143 -1.23 -10.74 -0.09
CA PRO A 143 -1.22 -11.69 1.02
C PRO A 143 -2.57 -11.86 1.71
N PHE A 144 -3.26 -10.77 2.04
CA PHE A 144 -4.53 -10.81 2.78
C PHE A 144 -5.74 -10.79 1.83
N PHE A 145 -5.82 -9.85 0.88
CA PHE A 145 -6.97 -9.79 -0.02
C PHE A 145 -7.07 -11.01 -0.93
N GLY A 146 -5.93 -11.55 -1.40
CA GLY A 146 -5.90 -12.82 -2.14
C GLY A 146 -6.47 -13.98 -1.32
N ALA A 147 -6.05 -14.12 -0.06
CA ALA A 147 -6.59 -15.14 0.84
C ALA A 147 -8.08 -14.95 1.14
N LEU A 148 -8.54 -13.70 1.25
CA LEU A 148 -9.95 -13.34 1.46
C LEU A 148 -10.81 -13.77 0.26
N VAL A 149 -10.34 -13.48 -0.97
CA VAL A 149 -10.99 -13.92 -2.21
C VAL A 149 -11.03 -15.45 -2.28
N ASP A 150 -9.92 -16.12 -2.02
CA ASP A 150 -9.85 -17.59 -2.06
C ASP A 150 -10.79 -18.24 -1.05
N TYR A 151 -10.94 -17.63 0.14
CA TYR A 151 -11.89 -18.09 1.15
C TYR A 151 -13.35 -17.91 0.68
N ALA A 152 -13.68 -16.74 0.13
CA ALA A 152 -15.01 -16.44 -0.37
C ALA A 152 -15.42 -17.38 -1.54
N GLU A 153 -14.49 -17.70 -2.43
CA GLU A 153 -14.75 -18.57 -3.59
C GLU A 153 -15.02 -20.03 -3.24
N ARG A 154 -14.56 -20.51 -2.08
CA ARG A 154 -14.90 -21.85 -1.59
C ARG A 154 -16.37 -22.00 -1.21
N GLY A 155 -17.12 -20.89 -1.11
CA GLY A 155 -18.56 -20.92 -0.83
C GLY A 155 -18.90 -21.43 0.57
N ASN A 156 -18.01 -21.17 1.54
CA ASN A 156 -18.16 -21.63 2.91
C ASN A 156 -19.45 -21.08 3.55
N GLN A 157 -20.18 -21.94 4.28
CA GLN A 157 -21.30 -21.50 5.10
C GLN A 157 -20.79 -21.03 6.46
N MET A 158 -21.21 -19.83 6.86
CA MET A 158 -20.90 -19.27 8.17
C MET A 158 -22.00 -19.63 9.16
N TRP A 159 -21.60 -20.06 10.35
CA TRP A 159 -22.46 -20.26 11.52
C TRP A 159 -21.99 -19.41 12.72
N THR A 160 -21.20 -18.38 12.41
CA THR A 160 -20.47 -17.53 13.35
C THR A 160 -20.89 -16.07 13.15
N CYS A 161 -20.22 -15.15 13.84
CA CYS A 161 -20.39 -13.73 13.54
C CYS A 161 -19.75 -13.41 12.17
N PRO A 162 -20.15 -12.30 11.52
CA PRO A 162 -21.22 -11.38 11.91
C PRO A 162 -22.63 -11.93 11.63
N GLY A 163 -23.62 -11.50 12.42
CA GLY A 163 -24.99 -12.05 12.40
C GLY A 163 -25.75 -11.89 11.08
N HIS A 164 -25.29 -11.04 10.15
CA HIS A 164 -25.87 -10.97 8.80
C HIS A 164 -25.53 -12.20 7.94
N ASN A 165 -24.54 -13.03 8.34
CA ASN A 165 -24.14 -14.28 7.70
C ASN A 165 -23.91 -14.12 6.20
N GLY A 166 -22.92 -13.30 5.81
CA GLY A 166 -22.64 -13.05 4.39
C GLY A 166 -23.72 -12.22 3.67
N GLY A 167 -24.60 -11.54 4.43
CA GLY A 167 -25.65 -10.67 3.89
C GLY A 167 -27.01 -11.36 3.77
N VAL A 168 -27.09 -12.66 4.05
CA VAL A 168 -28.32 -13.47 3.96
C VAL A 168 -29.45 -12.91 4.82
N PHE A 169 -29.15 -12.39 6.02
CA PHE A 169 -30.19 -11.88 6.91
C PHE A 169 -30.86 -10.60 6.37
N TYR A 170 -30.12 -9.76 5.64
CA TYR A 170 -30.67 -8.56 5.01
C TYR A 170 -31.76 -8.89 3.97
N ASN A 171 -31.63 -10.02 3.27
CA ASN A 171 -32.62 -10.45 2.27
C ASN A 171 -34.01 -10.78 2.86
N ARG A 172 -34.14 -10.83 4.19
CA ARG A 172 -35.44 -11.01 4.88
C ARG A 172 -36.28 -9.74 4.93
N SER A 173 -35.74 -8.59 4.53
CA SER A 173 -36.43 -7.30 4.53
C SER A 173 -36.27 -6.59 3.17
N PRO A 174 -37.32 -5.96 2.60
CA PRO A 174 -37.19 -5.22 1.34
C PRO A 174 -36.08 -4.17 1.35
N ILE A 175 -35.91 -3.43 2.45
CA ILE A 175 -34.84 -2.43 2.57
C ILE A 175 -33.46 -3.07 2.68
N GLY A 176 -33.36 -4.23 3.33
CA GLY A 176 -32.10 -4.96 3.45
C GLY A 176 -31.65 -5.55 2.11
N ARG A 177 -32.58 -6.09 1.33
CA ARG A 177 -32.29 -6.55 -0.03
C ARG A 177 -31.73 -5.43 -0.91
N ILE A 178 -32.38 -4.25 -0.92
CA ILE A 178 -31.92 -3.08 -1.69
C ILE A 178 -30.51 -2.66 -1.22
N PHE A 179 -30.25 -2.70 0.10
CA PHE A 179 -28.94 -2.40 0.66
C PHE A 179 -27.84 -3.34 0.16
N VAL A 180 -28.10 -4.66 0.14
CA VAL A 180 -27.14 -5.65 -0.39
C VAL A 180 -26.93 -5.50 -1.89
N GLU A 181 -28.00 -5.27 -2.66
CA GLU A 181 -27.92 -5.02 -4.10
C GLU A 181 -27.11 -3.76 -4.42
N HIS A 182 -27.26 -2.70 -3.62
CA HIS A 182 -26.56 -1.43 -3.83
C HIS A 182 -25.06 -1.51 -3.51
N LEU A 183 -24.67 -2.12 -2.39
CA LEU A 183 -23.27 -2.25 -2.00
C LEU A 183 -22.55 -3.41 -2.72
N GLY A 184 -23.30 -4.42 -3.15
CA GLY A 184 -22.78 -5.65 -3.75
C GLY A 184 -22.49 -6.73 -2.71
N GLU A 185 -22.78 -7.97 -3.09
CA GLU A 185 -22.68 -9.14 -2.20
C GLU A 185 -21.27 -9.36 -1.63
N ALA A 186 -20.21 -9.05 -2.41
CA ALA A 186 -18.82 -9.29 -2.02
C ALA A 186 -18.46 -8.62 -0.69
N VAL A 187 -18.90 -7.37 -0.47
CA VAL A 187 -18.62 -6.63 0.77
C VAL A 187 -19.12 -7.38 2.01
N PHE A 188 -20.26 -8.04 1.92
CA PHE A 188 -20.85 -8.79 3.03
C PHE A 188 -20.27 -10.19 3.19
N ARG A 189 -19.85 -10.82 2.09
CA ARG A 189 -19.18 -12.12 2.10
C ARG A 189 -17.77 -12.03 2.69
N ASP A 190 -17.15 -10.89 2.47
CA ASP A 190 -15.80 -10.57 2.95
C ASP A 190 -15.82 -9.95 4.37
N ASP A 191 -17.00 -9.60 4.91
CA ASP A 191 -17.19 -9.19 6.31
C ASP A 191 -17.25 -10.43 7.22
N LEU A 192 -16.06 -10.87 7.63
CA LEU A 192 -15.80 -12.09 8.40
C LEU A 192 -15.29 -11.74 9.81
N ASP A 193 -15.33 -12.72 10.70
CA ASP A 193 -14.76 -12.61 12.05
C ASP A 193 -13.45 -13.42 12.21
N ASN A 194 -12.88 -13.36 13.40
CA ASN A 194 -11.66 -14.09 13.77
C ASN A 194 -11.85 -15.61 13.87
N SER A 195 -13.06 -16.14 13.67
CA SER A 195 -13.26 -17.60 13.58
C SER A 195 -12.72 -18.18 12.27
N VAL A 196 -12.45 -17.33 11.27
CA VAL A 196 -11.85 -17.72 10.00
C VAL A 196 -10.32 -17.83 10.15
N LEU A 197 -9.86 -18.99 10.65
CA LEU A 197 -8.45 -19.25 10.92
C LEU A 197 -7.53 -19.09 9.70
N ASP A 198 -8.04 -19.32 8.49
CA ASP A 198 -7.31 -19.18 7.23
C ASP A 198 -6.74 -17.76 7.02
N LEU A 199 -7.39 -16.74 7.59
CA LEU A 199 -7.00 -15.33 7.47
C LEU A 199 -6.08 -14.87 8.60
N GLY A 200 -5.80 -15.74 9.57
CA GLY A 200 -5.03 -15.41 10.76
C GLY A 200 -5.79 -14.46 11.70
N ASP A 201 -5.03 -13.69 12.47
CA ASP A 201 -5.59 -12.75 13.44
C ASP A 201 -4.91 -11.37 13.29
N LEU A 202 -5.75 -10.34 13.14
CA LEU A 202 -5.34 -8.97 12.89
C LEU A 202 -4.75 -8.27 14.12
N LEU A 203 -5.16 -8.66 15.33
CA LEU A 203 -4.78 -8.04 16.61
C LEU A 203 -3.51 -8.63 17.19
N VAL A 204 -3.26 -9.92 16.97
CA VAL A 204 -2.00 -10.58 17.37
C VAL A 204 -1.00 -10.71 16.22
N HIS A 205 -1.37 -10.25 15.02
CA HIS A 205 -0.52 -10.21 13.84
C HIS A 205 -0.04 -11.60 13.41
N GLU A 206 -0.97 -12.43 12.94
CA GLU A 206 -0.67 -13.80 12.48
C GLU A 206 -1.21 -14.06 11.06
N GLY A 207 -0.67 -15.10 10.42
CA GLY A 207 -1.13 -15.57 9.10
C GLY A 207 -1.00 -14.50 7.99
N PRO A 208 -1.94 -14.50 7.03
CA PRO A 208 -2.03 -13.51 5.95
C PRO A 208 -1.95 -12.05 6.40
N ALA A 209 -2.53 -11.71 7.55
CA ALA A 209 -2.52 -10.35 8.08
C ALA A 209 -1.10 -9.86 8.43
N LEU A 210 -0.28 -10.71 9.06
CA LEU A 210 1.12 -10.41 9.33
C LEU A 210 1.93 -10.28 8.05
N GLN A 211 1.67 -11.14 7.06
CA GLN A 211 2.39 -11.12 5.80
C GLN A 211 2.13 -9.81 5.03
N ALA A 212 0.86 -9.37 4.96
CA ALA A 212 0.50 -8.08 4.37
C ALA A 212 1.23 -6.90 5.04
N GLN A 213 1.29 -6.90 6.38
CA GLN A 213 1.99 -5.87 7.15
C GLN A 213 3.52 -5.88 6.92
N LYS A 214 4.13 -7.06 6.79
CA LYS A 214 5.56 -7.20 6.48
C LYS A 214 5.88 -6.69 5.08
N GLU A 215 5.05 -7.03 4.10
CA GLU A 215 5.23 -6.55 2.73
C GLU A 215 5.02 -5.03 2.64
N ALA A 216 4.01 -4.49 3.32
CA ALA A 216 3.85 -3.05 3.46
C ALA A 216 5.06 -2.40 4.14
N ALA A 217 5.66 -3.01 5.17
CA ALA A 217 6.88 -2.49 5.77
C ALA A 217 8.04 -2.40 4.75
N ALA A 218 8.25 -3.45 3.95
CA ALA A 218 9.25 -3.43 2.88
C ALA A 218 8.95 -2.35 1.83
N ILE A 219 7.70 -2.29 1.35
CA ILE A 219 7.24 -1.33 0.34
C ILE A 219 7.39 0.11 0.84
N PHE A 220 7.15 0.39 2.12
CA PHE A 220 7.24 1.73 2.70
C PHE A 220 8.60 2.04 3.36
N GLY A 221 9.53 1.09 3.41
CA GLY A 221 10.88 1.31 3.95
C GLY A 221 10.94 1.35 5.47
N ALA A 222 9.93 0.77 6.11
CA ALA A 222 9.82 0.60 7.53
C ALA A 222 10.42 -0.75 7.96
N GLU A 223 10.77 -0.89 9.23
CA GLU A 223 11.16 -2.18 9.80
C GLU A 223 9.96 -2.98 10.26
N ARG A 224 8.88 -2.29 10.61
CA ARG A 224 7.59 -2.87 10.98
C ARG A 224 6.47 -1.90 10.61
N THR A 225 5.36 -2.44 10.12
CA THR A 225 4.14 -1.70 9.83
C THR A 225 2.96 -2.30 10.59
N TYR A 226 2.10 -1.46 11.15
CA TYR A 226 0.78 -1.84 11.68
C TYR A 226 -0.31 -1.27 10.79
N PHE A 227 -1.31 -2.07 10.47
CA PHE A 227 -2.54 -1.60 9.83
C PHE A 227 -3.56 -1.21 10.88
N VAL A 228 -4.15 -0.03 10.72
CA VAL A 228 -5.09 0.58 11.68
C VAL A 228 -6.39 0.90 10.95
N LEU A 229 -7.50 0.43 11.51
CA LEU A 229 -8.82 0.47 10.86
C LEU A 229 -9.72 1.62 11.38
N ASN A 230 -9.14 2.57 12.12
CA ASN A 230 -9.87 3.73 12.67
C ASN A 230 -9.11 5.05 12.46
N GLY A 231 -8.45 5.14 11.32
CA GLY A 231 -7.74 6.30 10.78
C GLY A 231 -6.48 6.69 11.56
N THR A 232 -5.73 7.63 11.00
CA THR A 232 -4.52 8.18 11.65
C THR A 232 -4.83 8.88 12.97
N SER A 233 -6.10 9.27 13.17
CA SER A 233 -6.59 9.69 14.48
C SER A 233 -6.35 8.64 15.56
N SER A 234 -6.53 7.36 15.25
CA SER A 234 -6.25 6.27 16.19
C SER A 234 -4.78 5.89 16.18
N SER A 235 -4.13 5.91 15.01
CA SER A 235 -2.68 5.66 14.88
C SER A 235 -1.84 6.57 15.78
N ASN A 236 -2.12 7.88 15.79
CA ASN A 236 -1.42 8.83 16.68
C ASN A 236 -1.68 8.53 18.16
N LYS A 237 -2.90 8.12 18.53
CA LYS A 237 -3.20 7.73 19.92
C LYS A 237 -2.48 6.45 20.32
N ILE A 238 -2.45 5.44 19.44
CA ILE A 238 -1.72 4.19 19.66
C ILE A 238 -0.25 4.49 19.93
N VAL A 239 0.40 5.23 19.03
CA VAL A 239 1.82 5.56 19.15
C VAL A 239 2.09 6.36 20.42
N LEU A 240 1.33 7.42 20.68
CA LEU A 240 1.61 8.32 21.80
C LEU A 240 1.26 7.69 23.15
N SER A 241 0.17 6.93 23.26
CA SER A 241 -0.14 6.17 24.47
C SER A 241 0.90 5.08 24.73
N ALA A 242 1.51 4.51 23.69
CA ALA A 242 2.59 3.54 23.85
C ALA A 242 3.89 4.18 24.33
N LEU A 243 4.19 5.40 23.87
CA LEU A 243 5.44 6.08 24.17
C LEU A 243 5.42 6.88 25.48
N VAL A 244 4.34 7.62 25.74
CA VAL A 244 4.27 8.70 26.74
C VAL A 244 3.56 8.23 28.00
N ALA A 245 4.18 8.44 29.15
CA ALA A 245 3.56 8.29 30.46
C ALA A 245 3.29 9.67 31.10
N GLN A 246 2.48 9.67 32.16
CA GLN A 246 2.13 10.89 32.88
C GLN A 246 3.38 11.63 33.38
N GLY A 247 3.48 12.92 33.07
CA GLY A 247 4.61 13.77 33.46
C GLY A 247 5.83 13.69 32.53
N ASP A 248 5.83 12.82 31.53
CA ASP A 248 6.88 12.82 30.51
C ASP A 248 6.85 14.13 29.70
N LEU A 249 8.03 14.64 29.33
CA LEU A 249 8.11 15.79 28.45
C LEU A 249 7.92 15.36 26.99
N VAL A 250 7.08 16.10 26.26
CA VAL A 250 6.83 15.88 24.84
C VAL A 250 7.19 17.13 24.06
N LEU A 251 8.14 17.03 23.14
CA LEU A 251 8.48 18.13 22.24
C LEU A 251 7.43 18.19 21.12
N PHE A 252 6.69 19.28 21.02
CA PHE A 252 5.41 19.25 20.33
C PHE A 252 5.31 20.36 19.30
N ASP A 253 5.30 20.01 18.01
CA ASP A 253 4.93 20.94 16.94
C ASP A 253 3.51 21.47 17.21
N ARG A 254 3.38 22.79 17.27
CA ARG A 254 2.10 23.43 17.59
C ARG A 254 1.03 23.20 16.52
N ASN A 255 1.42 22.87 15.29
CA ASN A 255 0.48 22.64 14.19
C ASN A 255 -0.20 21.25 14.21
N ASN A 256 0.28 20.34 15.06
CA ASN A 256 -0.18 18.95 15.07
C ASN A 256 -1.71 18.77 15.13
N HIS A 257 -2.20 17.73 14.46
CA HIS A 257 -3.61 17.37 14.48
C HIS A 257 -4.12 17.07 15.91
N LYS A 258 -5.40 17.36 16.18
CA LYS A 258 -6.08 17.11 17.48
C LYS A 258 -5.85 15.71 18.06
N ALA A 259 -5.64 14.70 17.21
CA ALA A 259 -5.36 13.34 17.68
C ALA A 259 -4.02 13.21 18.43
N ALA A 260 -2.99 13.95 18.04
CA ALA A 260 -1.73 14.00 18.76
C ALA A 260 -1.92 14.64 20.14
N HIS A 261 -2.71 15.72 20.22
CA HIS A 261 -3.11 16.31 21.50
C HIS A 261 -3.86 15.31 22.38
N HIS A 262 -4.82 14.57 21.82
CA HIS A 262 -5.58 13.57 22.56
C HIS A 262 -4.68 12.44 23.07
N GLY A 263 -3.80 11.91 22.22
CA GLY A 263 -2.91 10.79 22.56
C GLY A 263 -1.82 11.17 23.56
N GLY A 264 -0.98 12.15 23.19
CA GLY A 264 0.22 12.48 23.97
C GLY A 264 -0.07 13.31 25.22
N LEU A 265 -1.05 14.21 25.17
CA LEU A 265 -1.26 15.19 26.24
C LEU A 265 -2.45 14.81 27.13
N PHE A 266 -3.61 14.52 26.53
CA PHE A 266 -4.82 14.24 27.31
C PHE A 266 -4.84 12.82 27.90
N ILE A 267 -4.63 11.79 27.07
CA ILE A 267 -4.60 10.38 27.50
C ILE A 267 -3.26 10.06 28.17
N GLY A 268 -2.15 10.43 27.52
CA GLY A 268 -0.80 10.14 28.01
C GLY A 268 -0.36 10.99 29.20
N GLY A 269 -1.00 12.15 29.45
CA GLY A 269 -0.61 13.06 30.53
C GLY A 269 0.77 13.70 30.33
N GLY A 270 1.26 13.74 29.08
CA GLY A 270 2.54 14.35 28.73
C GLY A 270 2.50 15.88 28.87
N ILE A 271 3.63 16.45 29.28
CA ILE A 271 3.82 17.89 29.42
C ILE A 271 4.41 18.43 28.11
N PRO A 272 3.66 19.22 27.32
CA PRO A 272 4.13 19.68 26.03
C PRO A 272 5.12 20.84 26.16
N ILE A 273 6.24 20.75 25.45
CA ILE A 273 7.08 21.92 25.12
C ILE A 273 6.80 22.26 23.66
N PHE A 274 6.08 23.36 23.43
CA PHE A 274 5.63 23.71 22.08
C PHE A 274 6.74 24.34 21.24
N LEU A 275 6.82 23.89 19.99
CA LEU A 275 7.60 24.51 18.92
C LEU A 275 6.68 25.45 18.13
N GLU A 276 7.07 26.72 18.01
CA GLU A 276 6.32 27.70 17.24
C GLU A 276 6.49 27.49 15.73
N THR A 277 5.43 27.78 14.97
CA THR A 277 5.39 27.66 13.51
C THR A 277 5.13 29.00 12.85
N ASP A 278 5.66 29.17 11.65
CA ASP A 278 5.49 30.36 10.82
C ASP A 278 4.06 30.45 10.25
N ARG A 279 3.65 31.67 9.92
CA ARG A 279 2.36 31.95 9.31
C ARG A 279 2.47 33.13 8.36
N ASN A 280 2.01 32.96 7.13
CA ASN A 280 2.00 34.05 6.16
C ASN A 280 0.80 35.00 6.36
N ALA A 281 0.78 36.12 5.61
CA ALA A 281 -0.28 37.13 5.68
C ALA A 281 -1.68 36.62 5.30
N HIS A 282 -1.78 35.49 4.59
CA HIS A 282 -3.05 34.83 4.24
C HIS A 282 -3.54 33.86 5.32
N GLY A 283 -2.73 33.63 6.36
CA GLY A 283 -3.05 32.73 7.44
C GLY A 283 -2.68 31.26 7.17
N LEU A 284 -1.98 30.96 6.08
CA LEU A 284 -1.44 29.62 5.79
C LEU A 284 -0.30 29.31 6.74
N ILE A 285 -0.25 28.05 7.20
CA ILE A 285 0.76 27.62 8.17
C ILE A 285 2.03 27.19 7.42
N GLY A 286 3.13 27.85 7.77
CA GLY A 286 4.47 27.57 7.25
C GLY A 286 5.21 26.52 8.08
N PRO A 287 6.54 26.44 7.94
CA PRO A 287 7.36 25.53 8.73
C PRO A 287 7.54 26.04 10.18
N MET A 288 7.93 25.15 11.09
CA MET A 288 8.50 25.51 12.38
C MET A 288 9.62 26.54 12.19
N PHE A 289 9.67 27.56 13.06
CA PHE A 289 10.76 28.53 13.02
C PHE A 289 12.10 27.83 13.25
N HIS A 290 13.12 28.23 12.50
CA HIS A 290 14.43 27.61 12.61
C HIS A 290 15.04 27.78 14.02
N GLU A 291 14.77 28.92 14.65
CA GLU A 291 15.19 29.29 16.00
C GLU A 291 14.44 28.48 17.07
N ALA A 292 13.21 28.03 16.79
CA ALA A 292 12.48 27.17 17.72
C ALA A 292 13.13 25.78 17.88
N LEU A 293 13.95 25.37 16.92
CA LEU A 293 14.74 24.13 16.95
C LEU A 293 16.13 24.30 17.60
N ASP A 294 16.39 25.43 18.27
CA ASP A 294 17.62 25.63 19.05
C ASP A 294 17.54 24.94 20.41
N GLU A 295 18.56 24.15 20.75
CA GLU A 295 18.60 23.39 22.00
C GLU A 295 18.58 24.29 23.24
N THR A 296 19.27 25.43 23.22
CA THR A 296 19.33 26.35 24.36
C THR A 296 17.94 26.93 24.62
N ALA A 297 17.25 27.37 23.57
CA ALA A 297 15.88 27.86 23.66
C ALA A 297 14.91 26.77 24.16
N ILE A 298 15.03 25.54 23.65
CA ILE A 298 14.20 24.41 24.08
C ILE A 298 14.42 24.09 25.57
N ARG A 299 15.69 24.04 26.03
CA ARG A 299 16.01 23.78 27.43
C ARG A 299 15.53 24.90 28.36
N GLU A 300 15.61 26.16 27.94
CA GLU A 300 15.07 27.28 28.70
C GLU A 300 13.54 27.24 28.80
N LYS A 301 12.85 26.78 27.73
CA LYS A 301 11.41 26.49 27.80
C LYS A 301 11.10 25.43 28.86
N ILE A 302 11.87 24.35 28.96
CA ILE A 302 11.70 23.33 30.02
C ILE A 302 11.88 23.97 31.40
N ARG A 303 12.97 24.73 31.59
CA ARG A 303 13.32 25.36 32.88
C ARG A 303 12.21 26.25 33.43
N ASN A 304 11.56 27.01 32.55
CA ASN A 304 10.51 27.96 32.90
C ASN A 304 9.09 27.38 32.79
N HIS A 305 8.94 26.11 32.43
CA HIS A 305 7.62 25.52 32.21
C HIS A 305 6.88 25.28 33.54
N PRO A 306 5.67 25.82 33.72
CA PRO A 306 4.96 25.79 35.01
C PRO A 306 4.54 24.39 35.44
N LEU A 307 4.27 23.50 34.48
CA LEU A 307 3.88 22.11 34.75
C LEU A 307 5.07 21.17 34.99
N VAL A 308 6.31 21.63 34.76
CA VAL A 308 7.50 20.79 34.97
C VAL A 308 7.89 20.86 36.44
N GLU A 309 7.62 19.76 37.15
CA GLU A 309 7.91 19.62 38.59
C GLU A 309 9.41 19.44 38.84
N ASP A 310 10.08 18.60 38.05
CA ASP A 310 11.54 18.41 38.14
C ASP A 310 12.29 19.60 37.53
N LYS A 311 12.82 20.47 38.40
CA LYS A 311 13.57 21.68 38.01
C LYS A 311 14.91 21.41 37.36
N GLU A 312 15.41 20.17 37.42
CA GLU A 312 16.64 19.74 36.76
C GLU A 312 16.37 19.01 35.44
N ALA A 313 15.10 18.82 35.04
CA ALA A 313 14.75 18.12 33.81
C ALA A 313 15.39 18.72 32.55
N TRP A 314 15.60 20.03 32.52
CA TRP A 314 16.25 20.73 31.41
C TRP A 314 17.74 20.36 31.23
N ARG A 315 18.40 19.75 32.23
CA ARG A 315 19.80 19.31 32.16
C ARG A 315 19.95 17.87 31.69
N ARG A 316 18.86 17.09 31.64
CA ARG A 316 18.90 15.71 31.14
C ARG A 316 19.42 15.70 29.72
N GLU A 317 20.28 14.75 29.37
CA GLU A 317 20.81 14.61 28.01
C GLU A 317 19.66 14.48 26.99
N ARG A 318 18.71 13.57 27.29
CA ARG A 318 17.45 13.35 26.57
C ARG A 318 16.25 13.71 27.46
N PRO A 319 15.79 14.97 27.47
CA PRO A 319 14.68 15.36 28.31
C PRO A 319 13.32 14.85 27.80
N PHE A 320 13.18 14.59 26.49
CA PHE A 320 11.90 14.27 25.86
C PHE A 320 11.69 12.79 25.63
N ARG A 321 10.52 12.30 26.03
CA ARG A 321 10.10 10.93 25.73
C ARG A 321 9.73 10.77 24.25
N ALA A 322 9.11 11.79 23.67
CA ALA A 322 8.79 11.84 22.26
C ALA A 322 8.85 13.27 21.73
N ALA A 323 9.24 13.44 20.47
CA ALA A 323 8.84 14.59 19.67
C ALA A 323 7.67 14.22 18.76
N VAL A 324 6.77 15.16 18.50
CA VAL A 324 5.67 15.00 17.54
C VAL A 324 5.75 16.12 16.51
N VAL A 325 6.00 15.75 15.25
CA VAL A 325 6.20 16.67 14.14
C VAL A 325 5.20 16.35 13.04
N GLU A 326 4.45 17.35 12.56
CA GLU A 326 3.57 17.15 11.42
C GLU A 326 4.37 17.28 10.12
N LEU A 327 4.33 16.25 9.26
CA LEU A 327 5.12 16.20 8.03
C LEU A 327 4.30 15.60 6.88
N CYS A 328 3.86 16.35 5.88
CA CYS A 328 3.94 17.79 5.68
C CYS A 328 2.83 18.55 6.41
N THR A 329 2.92 19.87 6.45
CA THR A 329 1.79 20.71 6.85
C THR A 329 0.60 20.51 5.89
N TYR A 330 -0.60 20.88 6.35
CA TYR A 330 -1.81 20.80 5.53
C TYR A 330 -1.67 21.53 4.18
N ASP A 331 -0.98 22.68 4.17
CA ASP A 331 -0.77 23.51 2.99
C ASP A 331 0.40 23.03 2.11
N GLY A 332 1.05 21.92 2.45
CA GLY A 332 2.09 21.29 1.63
C GLY A 332 3.52 21.78 1.90
N THR A 333 3.78 22.39 3.07
CA THR A 333 5.16 22.68 3.48
C THR A 333 5.84 21.40 3.97
N ILE A 334 6.94 21.04 3.33
CA ILE A 334 7.65 19.77 3.56
C ILE A 334 8.99 20.06 4.23
N TYR A 335 9.24 19.44 5.38
CA TYR A 335 10.53 19.54 6.07
C TYR A 335 11.57 18.60 5.45
N ASP A 336 12.84 18.96 5.64
CA ASP A 336 13.94 18.01 5.56
C ASP A 336 13.93 17.17 6.85
N ALA A 337 13.58 15.89 6.73
CA ALA A 337 13.46 15.00 7.89
C ALA A 337 14.83 14.77 8.56
N GLN A 338 15.91 14.74 7.79
CA GLN A 338 17.27 14.57 8.30
C GLN A 338 17.69 15.78 9.13
N MET A 339 17.34 16.99 8.67
CA MET A 339 17.58 18.23 9.41
C MET A 339 16.87 18.22 10.77
N ILE A 340 15.61 17.79 10.82
CA ILE A 340 14.85 17.66 12.08
C ILE A 340 15.57 16.70 13.04
N VAL A 341 15.90 15.49 12.59
CA VAL A 341 16.63 14.51 13.43
C VAL A 341 17.96 15.08 13.92
N LYS A 342 18.72 15.76 13.06
CA LYS A 342 20.00 16.38 13.44
C LYS A 342 19.86 17.47 14.51
N ARG A 343 18.76 18.24 14.47
CA ARG A 343 18.57 19.38 15.39
C ARG A 343 18.00 18.98 16.74
N ILE A 344 17.08 18.02 16.78
CA ILE A 344 16.35 17.68 18.01
C ILE A 344 16.46 16.20 18.41
N GLY A 345 16.98 15.33 17.55
CA GLY A 345 16.95 13.88 17.77
C GLY A 345 17.76 13.42 18.98
N HIS A 346 18.87 14.08 19.30
CA HIS A 346 19.66 13.80 20.50
C HIS A 346 18.95 14.17 21.81
N LEU A 347 17.87 14.97 21.75
CA LEU A 347 17.05 15.35 22.91
C LEU A 347 15.89 14.38 23.17
N CYS A 348 15.60 13.47 22.23
CA CYS A 348 14.40 12.65 22.23
C CYS A 348 14.70 11.15 22.30
N ASP A 349 13.81 10.38 22.94
CA ASP A 349 13.84 8.92 22.81
C ASP A 349 13.22 8.46 21.47
N TYR A 350 12.12 9.09 21.07
CA TYR A 350 11.42 8.83 19.81
C TYR A 350 11.03 10.13 19.11
N ILE A 351 10.90 10.08 17.78
CA ILE A 351 10.21 11.12 16.99
C ILE A 351 9.05 10.44 16.23
N LEU A 352 7.84 10.94 16.46
CA LEU A 352 6.66 10.65 15.66
C LEU A 352 6.52 11.72 14.58
N PHE A 353 6.64 11.32 13.33
CA PHE A 353 6.24 12.11 12.18
C PHE A 353 4.77 11.79 11.83
N ASP A 354 3.86 12.75 12.04
CA ASP A 354 2.48 12.64 11.55
C ASP A 354 2.48 12.90 10.03
N GLU A 355 2.57 11.81 9.28
CA GLU A 355 2.62 11.76 7.82
C GLU A 355 1.25 11.48 7.20
N ALA A 356 0.16 11.88 7.87
CA ALA A 356 -1.19 11.64 7.37
C ALA A 356 -1.39 12.13 5.93
N TRP A 357 -0.71 13.22 5.53
CA TRP A 357 -0.76 13.80 4.19
C TRP A 357 0.41 13.39 3.28
N ALA A 358 1.38 12.63 3.77
CA ALA A 358 2.66 12.40 3.08
C ALA A 358 2.91 10.93 2.66
N GLY A 359 1.89 10.06 2.73
CA GLY A 359 2.06 8.63 2.46
C GLY A 359 2.61 8.26 1.07
N PHE A 360 2.47 9.15 0.08
CA PHE A 360 2.99 8.93 -1.27
C PHE A 360 4.47 9.31 -1.45
N MET A 361 5.08 10.03 -0.50
CA MET A 361 6.37 10.68 -0.71
C MET A 361 7.49 9.70 -1.07
N LYS A 362 7.48 8.48 -0.51
CA LYS A 362 8.47 7.44 -0.83
C LYS A 362 8.57 7.14 -2.32
N PHE A 363 7.46 7.24 -3.04
CA PHE A 363 7.34 6.72 -4.39
C PHE A 363 7.69 7.75 -5.47
N HIS A 364 8.21 8.91 -5.09
CA HIS A 364 8.65 9.92 -6.05
C HIS A 364 10.03 10.53 -5.66
N PRO A 365 11.02 10.55 -6.57
CA PRO A 365 12.39 10.99 -6.26
C PRO A 365 12.52 12.41 -5.72
N ILE A 366 11.58 13.30 -6.04
CA ILE A 366 11.58 14.70 -5.55
C ILE A 366 11.54 14.79 -4.01
N TYR A 367 10.98 13.78 -3.34
CA TYR A 367 10.85 13.74 -1.88
C TYR A 367 11.96 12.96 -1.19
N ALA A 368 13.02 12.56 -1.91
CA ALA A 368 14.18 11.93 -1.27
C ALA A 368 14.72 12.81 -0.12
N GLY A 369 14.88 12.20 1.07
CA GLY A 369 15.31 12.88 2.31
C GLY A 369 14.21 13.69 3.03
N ARG A 370 12.97 13.70 2.53
CA ARG A 370 11.88 14.58 2.99
C ARG A 370 10.70 13.85 3.65
N PHE A 371 10.87 12.56 3.94
CA PHE A 371 9.92 11.75 4.71
C PHE A 371 10.69 10.87 5.71
N SER A 372 10.06 10.52 6.81
CA SER A 372 10.65 9.81 7.95
C SER A 372 11.28 8.47 7.57
N MET A 373 10.62 7.67 6.72
CA MET A 373 11.16 6.36 6.32
C MET A 373 12.34 6.47 5.33
N SER A 374 12.64 7.67 4.82
CA SER A 374 13.85 7.95 4.03
C SER A 374 15.12 8.13 4.86
N LEU A 375 14.98 8.26 6.18
CA LEU A 375 16.11 8.46 7.08
C LEU A 375 17.04 7.24 7.06
N GLU A 376 18.30 7.46 6.71
CA GLU A 376 19.34 6.43 6.65
C GLU A 376 20.49 6.75 7.61
N GLY A 377 21.32 5.76 7.91
CA GLY A 377 22.51 5.95 8.76
C GLY A 377 22.20 6.24 10.23
N LEU A 378 21.00 5.91 10.72
CA LEU A 378 20.63 6.05 12.13
C LEU A 378 21.53 5.18 13.03
N THR A 379 22.08 5.81 14.06
CA THR A 379 23.02 5.24 15.04
C THR A 379 22.35 4.97 16.38
N ALA A 380 23.04 4.29 17.31
CA ALA A 380 22.50 4.02 18.65
C ALA A 380 22.10 5.28 19.46
N ASP A 381 22.61 6.46 19.07
CA ASP A 381 22.30 7.76 19.68
C ASP A 381 21.16 8.50 18.96
N ASP A 382 20.69 8.01 17.82
CA ASP A 382 19.51 8.61 17.17
C ASP A 382 18.21 8.17 17.86
N PRO A 383 17.12 8.94 17.75
CA PRO A 383 15.83 8.55 18.30
C PRO A 383 15.20 7.40 17.50
N GLY A 384 14.30 6.63 18.11
CA GLY A 384 13.42 5.74 17.35
C GLY A 384 12.48 6.57 16.46
N ILE A 385 12.28 6.15 15.22
CA ILE A 385 11.46 6.87 14.24
C ILE A 385 10.14 6.14 14.05
N ILE A 386 9.03 6.87 14.16
CA ILE A 386 7.69 6.37 13.87
C ILE A 386 7.02 7.33 12.90
N ALA A 387 6.29 6.79 11.92
CA ALA A 387 5.44 7.56 11.03
C ALA A 387 4.00 7.06 11.10
N THR A 388 3.04 7.96 11.01
CA THR A 388 1.64 7.59 10.87
C THR A 388 1.07 8.14 9.57
N GLN A 389 0.37 7.33 8.79
CA GLN A 389 -0.11 7.72 7.48
C GLN A 389 -1.61 7.40 7.32
N SER A 390 -2.36 8.32 6.73
CA SER A 390 -3.74 8.08 6.30
C SER A 390 -3.70 7.59 4.86
N THR A 391 -3.74 6.28 4.66
CA THR A 391 -3.72 5.73 3.31
C THR A 391 -4.93 6.21 2.49
N HIS A 392 -6.10 6.35 3.11
CA HIS A 392 -7.31 6.87 2.46
C HIS A 392 -7.25 8.35 2.03
N LYS A 393 -6.23 9.12 2.44
CA LYS A 393 -6.13 10.54 2.06
C LYS A 393 -5.43 10.73 0.72
N GLN A 394 -4.26 10.13 0.56
CA GLN A 394 -3.36 10.38 -0.56
C GLN A 394 -2.77 9.09 -1.18
N LEU A 395 -3.28 7.93 -0.76
CA LEU A 395 -3.06 6.63 -1.39
C LEU A 395 -4.44 6.00 -1.71
N ALA A 396 -4.45 4.75 -2.14
CA ALA A 396 -5.68 4.02 -2.46
C ALA A 396 -6.09 3.08 -1.30
N SER A 397 -7.03 3.52 -0.45
CA SER A 397 -7.68 2.68 0.56
C SER A 397 -9.03 3.27 0.96
N PHE A 398 -9.90 2.48 1.61
CA PHE A 398 -11.17 2.99 2.13
C PHE A 398 -10.94 3.97 3.29
N SER A 399 -11.86 4.92 3.47
CA SER A 399 -11.91 5.78 4.65
C SER A 399 -11.71 4.99 5.95
N GLN A 400 -11.03 5.59 6.93
CA GLN A 400 -10.55 4.96 8.16
C GLN A 400 -9.32 4.05 8.01
N ALA A 401 -8.85 3.75 6.80
CA ALA A 401 -7.61 3.01 6.61
C ALA A 401 -6.40 3.88 6.98
N SER A 402 -5.51 3.36 7.83
CA SER A 402 -4.28 4.01 8.24
C SER A 402 -3.19 2.98 8.50
N GLN A 403 -1.96 3.44 8.52
CA GLN A 403 -0.80 2.63 8.87
C GLN A 403 0.16 3.36 9.80
N ILE A 404 0.83 2.59 10.65
CA ILE A 404 1.93 3.05 11.51
C ILE A 404 3.20 2.36 11.01
N HIS A 405 4.22 3.14 10.65
CA HIS A 405 5.54 2.64 10.30
C HIS A 405 6.51 2.86 11.45
N VAL A 406 7.34 1.87 11.76
CA VAL A 406 8.33 1.92 12.83
C VAL A 406 9.72 1.61 12.25
N LYS A 407 10.70 2.43 12.64
CA LYS A 407 12.13 2.27 12.34
C LYS A 407 12.93 2.58 13.61
N ASP A 408 13.22 1.55 14.41
CA ASP A 408 13.82 1.66 15.74
C ASP A 408 14.83 0.55 16.08
N ARG A 409 15.24 -0.28 15.12
CA ARG A 409 16.20 -1.37 15.33
C ARG A 409 17.58 -0.87 15.74
N HIS A 410 17.98 0.34 15.35
CA HIS A 410 19.26 0.96 15.75
C HIS A 410 19.35 1.20 17.27
N ILE A 411 18.22 1.27 17.97
CA ILE A 411 18.16 1.38 19.45
C ILE A 411 17.79 0.06 20.13
N LYS A 412 17.90 -1.07 19.44
CA LYS A 412 17.58 -2.40 19.99
C LYS A 412 18.41 -2.68 21.26
N GLY A 413 17.73 -3.19 22.29
CA GLY A 413 18.35 -3.52 23.58
C GLY A 413 18.49 -2.33 24.54
N GLN A 414 18.21 -1.10 24.09
CA GLN A 414 18.22 0.07 24.96
C GLN A 414 16.92 0.16 25.75
N ARG A 415 17.01 0.57 27.02
CA ARG A 415 15.84 0.73 27.93
C ARG A 415 14.76 1.66 27.36
N ARG A 416 15.16 2.64 26.55
CA ARG A 416 14.24 3.61 25.95
C ARG A 416 13.37 3.04 24.83
N ARG A 417 13.77 1.94 24.18
CA ARG A 417 13.04 1.34 23.06
C ARG A 417 11.73 0.70 23.54
N ILE A 418 10.65 0.88 22.78
CA ILE A 418 9.40 0.18 23.02
C ILE A 418 9.33 -1.12 22.21
N GLU A 419 9.36 -2.24 22.92
CA GLU A 419 9.25 -3.56 22.28
C GLU A 419 7.85 -3.85 21.76
N HIS A 420 7.78 -4.73 20.75
CA HIS A 420 6.54 -5.13 20.08
C HIS A 420 5.39 -5.43 21.04
N ARG A 421 5.65 -6.27 22.04
CA ARG A 421 4.63 -6.72 22.99
C ARG A 421 3.95 -5.54 23.69
N ARG A 422 4.73 -4.58 24.19
CA ARG A 422 4.20 -3.38 24.85
C ARG A 422 3.45 -2.50 23.86
N PHE A 423 4.01 -2.28 22.66
CA PHE A 423 3.34 -1.50 21.62
C PHE A 423 1.99 -2.11 21.23
N ASN A 424 1.92 -3.45 21.16
CA ASN A 424 0.71 -4.14 20.76
C ASN A 424 -0.43 -4.03 21.78
N GLU A 425 -0.14 -3.97 23.08
CA GLU A 425 -1.17 -3.71 24.10
C GLU A 425 -1.89 -2.36 23.85
N PHE A 426 -1.13 -1.33 23.49
CA PHE A 426 -1.71 -0.02 23.14
C PHE A 426 -2.38 0.00 21.77
N PHE A 427 -1.91 -0.82 20.83
CA PHE A 427 -2.62 -1.05 19.57
C PHE A 427 -4.01 -1.66 19.84
N MET A 428 -4.07 -2.74 20.63
CA MET A 428 -5.30 -3.44 20.97
C MET A 428 -6.27 -2.56 21.79
N LEU A 429 -5.78 -1.66 22.64
CA LEU A 429 -6.61 -0.70 23.38
C LEU A 429 -7.46 0.19 22.46
N HIS A 430 -6.96 0.47 21.25
CA HIS A 430 -7.61 1.35 20.29
C HIS A 430 -8.24 0.61 19.10
N ALA A 431 -8.03 -0.71 19.00
CA ALA A 431 -8.58 -1.54 17.94
C ALA A 431 -9.93 -2.15 18.35
N SER A 432 -10.80 -2.38 17.36
CA SER A 432 -11.99 -3.21 17.57
C SER A 432 -11.57 -4.67 17.66
N THR A 433 -12.19 -5.43 18.58
CA THR A 433 -12.05 -6.90 18.62
C THR A 433 -12.73 -7.59 17.43
N SER A 434 -13.52 -6.84 16.66
CA SER A 434 -14.17 -7.28 15.42
C SER A 434 -13.80 -6.29 14.30
N PRO A 435 -12.59 -6.39 13.74
CA PRO A 435 -12.13 -5.53 12.67
C PRO A 435 -12.85 -5.82 11.34
N PHE A 436 -13.17 -4.79 10.56
CA PHE A 436 -13.80 -4.94 9.25
C PHE A 436 -12.77 -5.35 8.19
N TYR A 437 -12.81 -6.62 7.76
CA TYR A 437 -11.79 -7.21 6.88
C TYR A 437 -11.67 -6.53 5.51
N PRO A 438 -12.76 -6.06 4.84
CA PRO A 438 -12.63 -5.30 3.59
C PRO A 438 -11.82 -4.01 3.74
N LEU A 439 -11.85 -3.36 4.91
CA LEU A 439 -11.02 -2.19 5.20
C LEU A 439 -9.54 -2.59 5.33
N PHE A 440 -9.23 -3.71 5.98
CA PHE A 440 -7.87 -4.24 6.06
C PHE A 440 -7.34 -4.67 4.68
N ALA A 441 -8.17 -5.34 3.88
CA ALA A 441 -7.85 -5.70 2.51
C ALA A 441 -7.51 -4.46 1.66
N SER A 442 -8.20 -3.33 1.87
CA SER A 442 -7.88 -2.08 1.17
C SER A 442 -6.50 -1.50 1.50
N LEU A 443 -5.97 -1.77 2.71
CA LEU A 443 -4.60 -1.41 3.09
C LEU A 443 -3.56 -2.29 2.41
N ASP A 444 -3.82 -3.59 2.36
CA ASP A 444 -2.96 -4.57 1.70
C ASP A 444 -2.87 -4.28 0.18
N VAL A 445 -4.01 -4.17 -0.49
CA VAL A 445 -4.08 -3.82 -1.92
C VAL A 445 -3.44 -2.46 -2.17
N GLY A 446 -3.75 -1.45 -1.34
CA GLY A 446 -3.17 -0.11 -1.46
C GLY A 446 -1.65 -0.10 -1.35
N ALA A 447 -1.07 -0.93 -0.49
CA ALA A 447 0.37 -1.08 -0.39
C ALA A 447 0.96 -1.74 -1.64
N GLN A 448 0.38 -2.84 -2.12
CA GLN A 448 0.87 -3.55 -3.31
C GLN A 448 0.82 -2.69 -4.57
N MET A 449 -0.18 -1.82 -4.71
CA MET A 449 -0.24 -0.83 -5.80
C MET A 449 0.99 0.10 -5.84
N MET A 450 1.65 0.32 -4.70
CA MET A 450 2.82 1.19 -4.58
C MET A 450 4.16 0.44 -4.63
N LYS A 451 4.15 -0.90 -4.73
CA LYS A 451 5.37 -1.74 -4.72
C LYS A 451 6.36 -1.39 -5.84
N GLY A 452 5.88 -0.81 -6.94
CA GLY A 452 6.70 -0.51 -8.12
C GLY A 452 7.19 -1.77 -8.82
N ARG A 453 8.16 -1.63 -9.74
CA ARG A 453 8.89 -2.78 -10.29
C ARG A 453 9.95 -3.21 -9.30
N SER A 454 9.98 -4.50 -8.96
CA SER A 454 11.05 -5.12 -8.18
C SER A 454 12.39 -5.11 -8.90
#